data_AF-A0A973XZ42-F1
#
_entry.id   AF-A0A973XZ42-F1
#
_cell.length_a   1.000
_cell.length_b   1.000
_cell.length_c   1.000
_cell.angle_alpha   90.00
_cell.angle_beta   90.00
_cell.angle_gamma   90.00
#
_symmetry.space_group_name_H-M   'P 1'
#
loop_
_entity.id
_entity.type
_entity.pdbx_description
1 polymer ?
#
loop_
_entity_poly.entity_id
_entity_poly.type
_entity_poly.pdbx_seq_one_letter_code
_entity_poly.pdbx_strand_id
1 'polypeptide(L)'
;MSPTSGVPTFRPDSLRQQRQARGLSAEELAVLAGISPETVRRAEAGTRQPGARVVVALARALGSSVDELAPPAGRLTLKELRQRLGLTQREVAAHVGVTSQMVSRVEAGIYGVKEPRKWATAYGTSEPEWMTAWSEGREGRRQRIRSRTRSDGGTE
;
A
#
# COMPACT_ATOMS: atom_id res chain seq x y z
N MET A 1 9.87 14.11 -0.85
CA MET A 1 8.74 13.17 -0.66
C MET A 1 8.73 12.23 -1.84
N SER A 2 8.90 10.92 -1.66
CA SER A 2 8.75 9.97 -2.77
C SER A 2 7.30 9.98 -3.25
N PRO A 3 7.02 10.05 -4.56
CA PRO A 3 5.66 9.95 -5.06
C PRO A 3 5.10 8.61 -4.58
N THR A 4 4.01 8.65 -3.82
CA THR A 4 3.32 7.41 -3.45
C THR A 4 2.78 6.84 -4.75
N SER A 5 3.35 5.73 -5.22
CA SER A 5 2.84 5.02 -6.39
C SER A 5 1.33 4.82 -6.23
N GLY A 6 0.58 4.99 -7.33
CA GLY A 6 -0.85 4.72 -7.36
C GLY A 6 -1.12 3.28 -6.91
N VAL A 7 -2.25 3.05 -6.24
CA VAL A 7 -2.68 1.71 -5.84
C VAL A 7 -3.35 1.04 -7.05
N PRO A 8 -2.72 0.04 -7.71
CA PRO A 8 -3.20 -0.45 -9.00
C PRO A 8 -4.52 -1.20 -8.91
N THR A 9 -4.82 -1.77 -7.75
CA THR A 9 -6.04 -2.53 -7.51
C THR A 9 -7.22 -1.67 -7.06
N PHE A 10 -7.05 -0.35 -6.97
CA PHE A 10 -8.11 0.57 -6.59
C PHE A 10 -9.28 0.51 -7.57
N ARG A 11 -10.51 0.48 -7.05
CA ARG A 11 -11.76 0.35 -7.80
C ARG A 11 -12.56 1.66 -7.74
N PRO A 12 -12.55 2.47 -8.81
CA PRO A 12 -13.33 3.71 -8.89
C PRO A 12 -14.83 3.52 -8.63
N ASP A 13 -15.40 2.45 -9.19
CA ASP A 13 -16.83 2.15 -9.03
C ASP A 13 -17.19 1.84 -7.58
N SER A 14 -16.34 1.10 -6.86
CA SER A 14 -16.54 0.79 -5.45
C SER A 14 -16.52 2.06 -4.59
N LEU A 15 -15.62 3.01 -4.87
CA LEU A 15 -15.60 4.32 -4.21
C LEU A 15 -16.94 5.05 -4.43
N ARG A 16 -17.37 5.17 -5.68
CA ARG A 16 -18.58 5.91 -6.05
C ARG A 16 -19.83 5.30 -5.42
N GLN A 17 -19.97 3.97 -5.50
CA GLN A 17 -21.10 3.24 -4.91
C GLN A 17 -21.18 3.45 -3.39
N GLN A 18 -20.05 3.31 -2.69
CA GLN A 18 -20.00 3.48 -1.24
C GLN A 18 -20.31 4.91 -0.80
N ARG A 19 -19.85 5.91 -1.56
CA ARG A 19 -20.18 7.31 -1.32
C ARG A 19 -21.67 7.56 -1.48
N GLN A 20 -22.25 7.10 -2.60
CA GLN A 20 -23.68 7.26 -2.90
C GLN A 20 -24.58 6.54 -1.89
N ALA A 21 -24.21 5.33 -1.46
CA ALA A 21 -24.92 4.58 -0.43
C ALA A 21 -25.01 5.31 0.92
N ARG A 22 -24.08 6.24 1.17
CA ARG A 22 -24.06 7.10 2.37
C ARG A 22 -24.69 8.47 2.14
N GLY A 23 -25.25 8.72 0.96
CA GLY A 23 -25.88 10.00 0.62
C GLY A 23 -24.90 11.18 0.48
N LEU A 24 -23.59 10.92 0.38
CA LEU A 24 -22.56 11.96 0.33
C LEU A 24 -22.34 12.47 -1.10
N SER A 25 -22.20 13.78 -1.27
CA SER A 25 -21.61 14.40 -2.46
C SER A 25 -20.09 14.17 -2.52
N ALA A 26 -19.50 14.43 -3.69
CA ALA A 26 -18.05 14.35 -3.85
C ALA A 26 -17.31 15.40 -3.00
N GLU A 27 -17.88 16.60 -2.85
CA GLU A 27 -17.35 17.63 -1.95
C GLU A 27 -17.41 17.19 -0.48
N GLU A 28 -18.54 16.66 -0.01
CA GLU A 28 -18.67 16.21 1.39
C GLU A 28 -17.70 15.07 1.72
N LEU A 29 -17.55 14.09 0.83
CA LEU A 29 -16.57 13.03 1.01
C LEU A 29 -15.14 13.60 1.05
N ALA A 30 -14.84 14.60 0.22
CA ALA A 30 -13.52 15.23 0.22
C ALA A 30 -13.23 15.96 1.54
N VAL A 31 -14.22 16.66 2.11
CA VAL A 31 -14.13 17.29 3.42
C VAL A 31 -13.89 16.25 4.51
N LEU A 32 -14.69 15.17 4.55
CA LEU A 32 -14.53 14.09 5.53
C LEU A 32 -13.16 13.39 5.42
N ALA A 33 -12.66 13.21 4.20
CA ALA A 33 -11.37 12.59 3.93
C ALA A 33 -10.17 13.55 4.07
N GLY A 34 -10.39 14.85 4.24
CA GLY A 34 -9.31 15.85 4.31
C GLY A 34 -8.50 15.95 3.01
N ILE A 35 -9.14 15.80 1.85
CA ILE A 35 -8.52 15.90 0.52
C ILE A 35 -9.30 16.88 -0.38
N SER A 36 -8.79 17.19 -1.57
CA SER A 36 -9.52 18.07 -2.50
C SER A 36 -10.69 17.34 -3.18
N PRO A 37 -11.83 18.02 -3.45
CA PRO A 37 -12.94 17.47 -4.24
C PRO A 37 -12.49 16.96 -5.61
N GLU A 38 -11.49 17.62 -6.21
CA GLU A 38 -10.90 17.19 -7.47
C GLU A 38 -10.19 15.83 -7.36
N THR A 39 -9.57 15.53 -6.21
CA THR A 39 -8.97 14.22 -5.98
C THR A 39 -10.02 13.12 -5.92
N VAL A 40 -11.17 13.40 -5.27
CA VAL A 40 -12.31 12.46 -5.25
C VAL A 40 -12.82 12.22 -6.67
N ARG A 41 -13.11 13.28 -7.43
CA ARG A 41 -13.60 13.16 -8.82
C ARG A 41 -12.65 12.38 -9.72
N ARG A 42 -11.35 12.64 -9.65
CA ARG A 42 -10.35 11.90 -10.43
C ARG A 42 -10.26 10.43 -10.02
N ALA A 43 -10.37 10.14 -8.73
CA ALA A 43 -10.40 8.77 -8.23
C ALA A 43 -11.65 8.03 -8.73
N GLU A 44 -12.84 8.65 -8.67
CA GLU A 44 -14.10 8.06 -9.16
C GLU A 44 -14.15 7.93 -10.68
N ALA A 45 -13.52 8.85 -11.41
CA ALA A 45 -13.42 8.77 -12.87
C ALA A 45 -12.38 7.74 -13.34
N GLY A 46 -11.55 7.20 -12.44
CA GLY A 46 -10.46 6.28 -12.80
C GLY A 46 -9.35 6.90 -13.64
N THR A 47 -9.35 8.22 -13.85
CA THR A 47 -8.37 8.92 -14.70
C THR A 47 -6.97 8.93 -14.09
N ARG A 48 -6.88 8.75 -12.77
CA ARG A 48 -5.60 8.59 -12.07
C ARG A 48 -5.76 7.69 -10.86
N GLN A 49 -4.85 6.74 -10.71
CA GLN A 49 -4.81 5.90 -9.52
C GLN A 49 -4.45 6.73 -8.28
N PRO A 50 -5.29 6.72 -7.24
CA PRO A 50 -4.97 7.41 -5.99
C PRO A 50 -3.78 6.74 -5.30
N GLY A 51 -2.95 7.56 -4.65
CA GLY A 51 -1.88 7.04 -3.80
C GLY A 51 -2.45 6.38 -2.55
N ALA A 52 -1.71 5.46 -1.94
CA ALA A 52 -2.15 4.69 -0.78
C ALA A 52 -2.76 5.52 0.37
N ARG A 53 -2.15 6.66 0.70
CA ARG A 53 -2.68 7.57 1.74
C ARG A 53 -4.05 8.15 1.40
N VAL A 54 -4.30 8.45 0.12
CA VAL A 54 -5.61 8.92 -0.35
C VAL A 54 -6.63 7.80 -0.22
N VAL A 55 -6.29 6.56 -0.61
CA VAL A 55 -7.18 5.40 -0.45
C VAL A 55 -7.52 5.16 1.02
N VAL A 56 -6.53 5.26 1.92
CA VAL A 56 -6.74 5.14 3.38
C VAL A 56 -7.65 6.24 3.90
N ALA A 57 -7.45 7.49 3.46
CA ALA A 57 -8.30 8.61 3.86
C ALA A 57 -9.76 8.43 3.39
N LEU A 58 -9.95 8.01 2.16
CA LEU A 58 -11.27 7.70 1.59
C LEU A 58 -11.96 6.56 2.35
N ALA A 59 -11.25 5.46 2.59
CA ALA A 59 -11.77 4.33 3.35
C ALA A 59 -12.21 4.74 4.76
N ARG A 60 -11.36 5.51 5.46
CA ARG A 60 -11.70 6.04 6.80
C ARG A 60 -12.91 6.96 6.77
N ALA A 61 -12.99 7.89 5.81
CA ALA A 61 -14.12 8.80 5.67
C ALA A 61 -15.44 8.09 5.36
N LEU A 62 -15.37 6.97 4.64
CA LEU A 62 -16.52 6.09 4.40
C LEU A 62 -16.77 5.13 5.58
N GLY A 63 -15.87 4.99 6.54
CA GLY A 63 -15.96 3.93 7.55
C GLY A 63 -15.91 2.53 6.92
N SER A 64 -15.17 2.37 5.82
CA SER A 64 -14.90 1.11 5.13
C SER A 64 -13.44 0.68 5.33
N SER A 65 -13.11 -0.54 4.89
CA SER A 65 -11.72 -0.98 4.80
C SER A 65 -11.05 -0.50 3.51
N VAL A 66 -9.71 -0.49 3.50
CA VAL A 66 -8.93 -0.26 2.27
C VAL A 66 -9.14 -1.41 1.28
N ASP A 67 -9.33 -2.63 1.77
CA ASP A 67 -9.50 -3.82 0.94
C ASP A 67 -10.82 -3.81 0.14
N GLU A 68 -11.87 -3.15 0.65
CA GLU A 68 -13.09 -2.92 -0.11
C GLU A 68 -12.90 -1.95 -1.28
N LEU A 69 -12.04 -0.94 -1.12
CA LEU A 69 -11.76 0.04 -2.17
C LEU A 69 -10.63 -0.40 -3.11
N ALA A 70 -9.69 -1.20 -2.60
CA ALA A 70 -8.47 -1.62 -3.29
C ALA A 70 -8.04 -3.03 -2.84
N PRO A 71 -8.77 -4.07 -3.25
CA PRO A 71 -8.51 -5.43 -2.80
C PRO A 71 -7.10 -5.90 -3.21
N PRO A 72 -6.50 -6.84 -2.45
CA PRO A 72 -5.24 -7.44 -2.84
C PRO A 72 -5.34 -8.17 -4.18
N ALA A 73 -4.32 -8.01 -5.03
CA ALA A 73 -4.13 -8.87 -6.21
C ALA A 73 -3.59 -10.25 -5.84
N GLY A 74 -3.18 -10.45 -4.59
CA GLY A 74 -2.58 -11.68 -4.07
C GLY A 74 -2.15 -11.50 -2.63
N ARG A 75 -1.19 -12.32 -2.17
CA ARG A 75 -0.61 -12.12 -0.84
C ARG A 75 0.13 -10.79 -0.76
N LEU A 76 0.02 -10.14 0.39
CA LEU A 76 0.59 -8.81 0.59
C LEU A 76 2.08 -8.87 0.88
N THR A 77 2.80 -7.94 0.29
CA THR A 77 4.17 -7.61 0.68
C THR A 77 4.17 -6.66 1.88
N LEU A 78 5.31 -6.54 2.57
CA LEU A 78 5.47 -5.55 3.66
C LEU A 78 5.16 -4.12 3.19
N LYS A 79 5.61 -3.74 1.99
CA LYS A 79 5.33 -2.42 1.43
C LYS A 79 3.82 -2.17 1.32
N GLU A 80 3.05 -3.16 0.87
CA GLU A 80 1.60 -3.05 0.71
C GLU A 80 0.88 -3.02 2.06
N LEU A 81 1.26 -3.88 3.01
CA LEU A 81 0.74 -3.83 4.39
C LEU A 81 0.91 -2.42 4.97
N ARG A 82 2.12 -1.87 4.90
CA ARG A 82 2.41 -0.52 5.38
C ARG A 82 1.54 0.53 4.70
N GLN A 83 1.40 0.44 3.37
CA GLN A 83 0.60 1.37 2.58
C GLN A 83 -0.88 1.33 2.94
N ARG A 84 -1.44 0.14 3.21
CA ARG A 84 -2.85 -0.04 3.64
C ARG A 84 -3.13 0.48 5.04
N LEU A 85 -2.10 0.55 5.88
CA LEU A 85 -2.19 1.20 7.20
C LEU A 85 -2.03 2.72 7.11
N GLY A 86 -1.68 3.26 5.93
CA GLY A 86 -1.36 4.68 5.74
C GLY A 86 0.01 5.10 6.27
N LEU A 87 0.83 4.13 6.67
CA LEU A 87 2.13 4.34 7.29
C LEU A 87 3.23 4.67 6.27
N THR A 88 4.20 5.45 6.70
CA THR A 88 5.46 5.71 5.99
C THR A 88 6.57 4.84 6.53
N GLN A 89 7.61 4.63 5.71
CA GLN A 89 8.82 3.96 6.16
C GLN A 89 9.46 4.68 7.35
N ARG A 90 9.30 6.01 7.45
CA ARG A 90 9.81 6.79 8.59
C ARG A 90 9.05 6.51 9.87
N GLU A 91 7.72 6.37 9.81
CA GLU A 91 6.90 6.02 10.97
C GLU A 91 7.21 4.61 11.47
N VAL A 92 7.33 3.64 10.54
CA VAL A 92 7.78 2.28 10.90
C VAL A 92 9.19 2.30 11.49
N ALA A 93 10.11 3.05 10.87
CA ALA A 93 11.49 3.17 11.35
C ALA A 93 11.56 3.75 12.77
N ALA A 94 10.77 4.79 13.06
CA ALA A 94 10.67 5.38 14.39
C ALA A 94 10.12 4.37 15.42
N HIS A 95 9.11 3.59 15.06
CA HIS A 95 8.53 2.58 15.95
C HIS A 95 9.50 1.42 16.25
N VAL A 96 10.25 0.97 15.24
CA VAL A 96 11.21 -0.13 15.38
C VAL A 96 12.55 0.36 15.98
N GLY A 97 12.87 1.65 15.89
CA GLY A 97 14.15 2.21 16.31
C GLY A 97 15.28 1.94 15.30
N VAL A 98 14.99 2.07 14.00
CA VAL A 98 15.96 1.91 12.89
C VAL A 98 15.87 3.09 11.92
N THR A 99 16.66 3.08 10.85
CA THR A 99 16.56 4.10 9.79
C THR A 99 15.48 3.75 8.76
N SER A 100 14.90 4.76 8.10
CA SER A 100 13.96 4.53 6.99
C SER A 100 14.60 3.80 5.80
N GLN A 101 15.91 3.97 5.61
CA GLN A 101 16.68 3.20 4.62
C GLN A 101 16.72 1.71 4.96
N MET A 102 16.88 1.36 6.24
CA MET A 102 16.82 -0.03 6.69
C MET A 102 15.43 -0.63 6.44
N VAL A 103 14.36 0.09 6.76
CA VAL A 103 12.98 -0.33 6.44
C VAL A 103 12.83 -0.59 4.94
N SER A 104 13.31 0.32 4.08
CA SER A 104 13.25 0.11 2.64
C SER A 104 14.02 -1.12 2.16
N ARG A 105 15.16 -1.45 2.76
CA ARG A 105 15.96 -2.64 2.40
C ARG A 105 15.30 -3.94 2.89
N VAL A 106 14.66 -3.91 4.06
CA VAL A 106 13.87 -5.03 4.60
C VAL A 106 12.62 -5.26 3.75
N GLU A 107 11.85 -4.22 3.44
CA GLU A 107 10.67 -4.30 2.55
C GLU A 107 11.03 -4.84 1.15
N ALA A 108 12.23 -4.52 0.65
CA ALA A 108 12.73 -5.02 -0.61
C ALA A 108 13.26 -6.47 -0.55
N GLY A 109 13.21 -7.13 0.61
CA GLY A 109 13.72 -8.48 0.82
C GLY A 109 15.25 -8.60 0.73
N ILE A 110 15.97 -7.48 0.79
CA ILE A 110 17.44 -7.45 0.73
C ILE A 110 18.03 -7.83 2.08
N TYR A 111 17.43 -7.33 3.16
CA TYR A 111 17.83 -7.65 4.53
C TYR A 111 16.79 -8.52 5.22
N GLY A 112 17.28 -9.49 5.99
CA GLY A 112 16.53 -10.13 7.06
C GLY A 112 16.53 -9.27 8.33
N VAL A 113 15.79 -9.71 9.34
CA VAL A 113 15.69 -9.03 10.64
C VAL A 113 15.95 -10.02 11.77
N LYS A 114 16.56 -9.56 12.86
CA LYS A 114 16.85 -10.40 14.05
C LYS A 114 15.64 -10.57 14.97
N GLU A 115 14.78 -9.55 15.05
CA GLU A 115 13.62 -9.53 15.95
C GLU A 115 12.32 -9.31 15.16
N PRO A 116 11.84 -10.31 14.40
CA PRO A 116 10.65 -10.16 13.55
C PRO A 116 9.41 -9.67 14.30
N ARG A 117 9.24 -10.05 15.56
CA ARG A 117 8.14 -9.57 16.43
C ARG A 117 8.08 -8.05 16.53
N LYS A 118 9.23 -7.39 16.75
CA LYS A 118 9.29 -5.92 16.86
C LYS A 118 8.85 -5.23 15.58
N TRP A 119 9.20 -5.83 14.44
CA TRP A 119 8.75 -5.36 13.13
C TRP A 119 7.27 -5.64 12.94
N ALA A 120 6.76 -6.82 13.29
CA ALA A 120 5.34 -7.16 13.20
C ALA A 120 4.46 -6.17 13.99
N THR A 121 4.87 -5.82 15.21
CA THR A 121 4.17 -4.81 16.04
C THR A 121 4.10 -3.45 15.36
N ALA A 122 5.18 -3.00 14.68
CA ALA A 122 5.18 -1.74 13.94
C ALA A 122 4.20 -1.71 12.77
N TYR A 123 3.79 -2.88 12.28
CA TYR A 123 2.81 -3.07 11.21
C TYR A 123 1.43 -3.48 11.77
N GLY A 124 1.26 -3.55 13.09
CA GLY A 124 0.00 -3.97 13.71
C GLY A 124 -0.45 -5.38 13.33
N THR A 125 0.49 -6.30 13.08
CA THR A 125 0.23 -7.67 12.62
C THR A 125 0.97 -8.68 13.49
N SER A 126 0.66 -9.96 13.34
CA SER A 126 1.38 -11.04 14.01
C SER A 126 2.74 -11.32 13.35
N GLU A 127 3.68 -11.91 14.11
CA GLU A 127 4.98 -12.32 13.56
C GLU A 127 4.86 -13.28 12.34
N PRO A 128 4.01 -14.32 12.35
CA PRO A 128 3.84 -15.20 11.19
C PRO A 128 3.32 -14.50 9.93
N GLU A 129 2.36 -13.59 10.08
CA GLU A 129 1.83 -12.78 8.97
C GLU A 129 2.89 -11.84 8.41
N TRP A 130 3.65 -11.17 9.29
CA TRP A 130 4.77 -10.31 8.89
C TRP A 130 5.83 -11.10 8.12
N MET A 131 6.20 -12.29 8.60
CA MET A 131 7.20 -13.15 7.95
C MET A 131 6.74 -13.66 6.59
N THR A 132 5.44 -13.95 6.45
CA THR A 132 4.83 -14.29 5.16
C THR A 132 4.96 -13.11 4.21
N ALA A 133 4.53 -11.91 4.62
CA ALA A 133 4.60 -10.72 3.78
C ALA A 133 6.03 -10.29 3.41
N TRP A 134 7.00 -10.51 4.29
CA TRP A 134 8.42 -10.33 3.99
C TRP A 134 8.90 -11.31 2.92
N SER A 135 8.49 -12.58 3.05
CA SER A 135 8.85 -13.65 2.11
C SER A 135 8.27 -13.40 0.71
N GLU A 136 7.02 -12.92 0.61
CA GLU A 136 6.37 -12.56 -0.66
C GLU A 136 7.15 -11.46 -1.39
N GLY A 137 7.55 -10.39 -0.67
CA GLY A 137 8.34 -9.30 -1.27
C GLY A 137 9.71 -9.78 -1.77
N ARG A 138 10.35 -10.68 -1.02
CA ARG A 138 11.63 -11.27 -1.39
C ARG A 138 11.52 -12.18 -2.62
N GLU A 139 10.47 -13.00 -2.69
CA GLU A 139 10.26 -13.91 -3.81
C GLU A 139 9.90 -13.15 -5.10
N GLY A 140 9.04 -12.13 -5.01
CA GLY A 140 8.75 -11.26 -6.15
C GLY A 140 10.01 -10.57 -6.69
N ARG A 141 10.95 -10.16 -5.82
CA ARG A 141 12.25 -9.63 -6.26
C ARG A 141 13.10 -10.70 -6.96
N ARG A 142 13.17 -11.92 -6.43
CA ARG A 142 13.92 -13.03 -7.04
C ARG A 142 13.41 -13.35 -8.43
N GLN A 143 12.10 -13.43 -8.60
CA GLN A 143 11.46 -13.69 -9.89
C GLN A 143 11.81 -12.61 -10.92
N ARG A 144 11.76 -11.32 -10.53
CA ARG A 144 12.18 -10.20 -11.38
C ARG A 144 13.65 -10.22 -11.79
N ILE A 145 14.55 -10.64 -10.89
CA ILE A 145 15.97 -10.78 -11.21
C ILE A 145 16.16 -11.90 -12.24
N ARG A 146 15.52 -13.06 -12.02
CA ARG A 146 15.56 -14.20 -12.94
C ARG A 146 14.96 -13.87 -14.31
N SER A 147 13.86 -13.13 -14.38
CA SER A 147 13.24 -12.75 -15.64
C SER A 147 14.11 -11.79 -16.44
N ARG A 148 14.76 -10.82 -15.78
CA ARG A 148 15.70 -9.89 -16.44
C ARG A 148 16.89 -10.60 -17.07
N THR A 149 17.50 -11.54 -16.35
CA THR A 149 18.66 -12.30 -16.87
C THR A 149 18.31 -13.17 -18.08
N ARG A 150 17.04 -13.59 -18.25
CA ARG A 150 16.60 -14.37 -19.42
C ARG A 150 16.33 -13.51 -20.66
N SER A 151 15.96 -12.25 -20.49
CA SER A 151 15.68 -11.33 -21.61
C SER A 151 16.94 -10.76 -22.26
N ASP A 152 18.05 -10.65 -21.51
CA ASP A 152 19.32 -10.12 -22.02
C ASP A 152 20.19 -11.18 -22.73
N GLY A 153 19.76 -12.45 -22.76
CA GLY A 153 20.50 -13.58 -23.37
C GLY A 153 19.96 -14.05 -24.72
N GLY A 154 19.17 -13.23 -25.41
CA GLY A 154 18.47 -13.57 -26.65
C GLY A 154 18.79 -12.65 -27.83
N THR A 155 20.06 -12.50 -28.16
CA THR A 155 20.54 -12.00 -29.45
C THR A 155 21.92 -12.62 -29.72
N GLU A 156 21.93 -13.79 -30.34
CA GLU A 156 23.03 -14.30 -31.17
C GLU A 156 22.42 -14.92 -32.43
#